data_AF-A0A6C0K1E5-F1
#
_entry.id   AF-A0A6C0K1E5-F1
#
_cell.length_a   1.000
_cell.length_b   1.000
_cell.length_c   1.000
_cell.angle_alpha   90.00
_cell.angle_beta   90.00
_cell.angle_gamma   90.00
#
_symmetry.space_group_name_H-M   'P 1'
#
loop_
_entity.id
_entity.type
_entity.pdbx_description
1 polymer ?
#
loop_
_entity_poly.entity_id
_entity_poly.type
_entity_poly.pdbx_seq_one_letter_code
_entity_poly.pdbx_strand_id
1 'polypeptide(L)'
;MEHYLAGRPMSDNDKIDILYAYWAYVDALKTLYACCRALERCGLPEEDPEYNNFKDALSEADSAYEIAKINYYAICDRLFR
;
A
#
# COMPACT_ATOMS: atom_id res chain seq x y z
N MET A 1 10.04 3.65 30.76
CA MET A 1 8.80 4.35 31.16
C MET A 1 7.79 4.05 30.07
N GLU A 2 7.32 2.81 30.10
CA GLU A 2 6.41 2.17 29.14
C GLU A 2 5.08 2.00 29.88
N HIS A 3 3.94 1.89 29.16
CA HIS A 3 2.57 1.64 29.68
C HIS A 3 1.59 2.83 29.84
N TYR A 4 1.62 3.87 29.00
CA TYR A 4 0.56 4.91 29.05
C TYR A 4 -0.20 5.21 27.75
N LEU A 5 0.01 4.44 26.66
CA LEU A 5 -0.71 4.66 25.41
C LEU A 5 -1.81 3.62 25.13
N ALA A 6 -1.70 2.40 25.65
CA ALA A 6 -2.73 1.34 25.51
C ALA A 6 -4.05 1.58 26.30
N GLY A 7 -4.23 2.74 26.95
CA GLY A 7 -5.32 3.00 27.89
C GLY A 7 -6.44 3.92 27.38
N ARG A 8 -6.31 4.53 26.20
CA ARG A 8 -7.33 5.45 25.68
C ARG A 8 -8.25 4.69 24.72
N PRO A 9 -9.58 4.69 24.93
CA PRO A 9 -10.50 4.12 23.96
C PRO A 9 -10.31 4.83 22.60
N MET A 10 -10.20 4.02 21.55
CA MET A 10 -10.05 4.51 20.17
C MET A 10 -11.19 5.47 19.84
N SER A 11 -10.86 6.70 19.43
CA SER A 11 -11.88 7.66 19.01
C SER A 11 -12.54 7.20 17.70
N ASP A 12 -13.71 7.73 17.38
CA ASP A 12 -14.34 7.41 16.10
C ASP A 12 -13.52 7.92 14.91
N ASN A 13 -12.77 9.01 15.08
CA ASN A 13 -11.81 9.49 14.08
C ASN A 13 -10.66 8.49 13.88
N ASP A 14 -10.11 7.92 14.97
CA ASP A 14 -9.04 6.92 14.87
C ASP A 14 -9.51 5.64 14.14
N LYS A 15 -10.77 5.22 14.37
CA LYS A 15 -11.40 4.09 13.64
C LYS A 15 -11.56 4.40 12.15
N ILE A 16 -11.92 5.65 11.82
CA ILE A 16 -12.06 6.11 10.45
C ILE A 16 -10.69 6.15 9.76
N ASP A 17 -9.68 6.72 10.42
CA ASP A 17 -8.32 6.84 9.88
C ASP A 17 -7.71 5.47 9.57
N ILE A 18 -7.81 4.50 10.50
CA ILE A 18 -7.28 3.15 10.26
C ILE A 18 -8.02 2.43 9.13
N LEU A 19 -9.34 2.62 9.02
CA LEU A 19 -10.14 2.03 7.95
C LEU A 19 -9.74 2.59 6.58
N TYR A 20 -9.59 3.91 6.46
CA TYR A 20 -9.15 4.54 5.21
C TYR A 20 -7.73 4.16 4.83
N ALA A 21 -6.81 4.13 5.81
CA ALA A 21 -5.43 3.70 5.56
C ALA A 21 -5.36 2.23 5.14
N TYR A 22 -6.13 1.36 5.78
CA TYR A 22 -6.24 -0.05 5.39
C TYR A 22 -6.81 -0.21 3.98
N TRP A 23 -7.84 0.55 3.64
CA TRP A 23 -8.42 0.49 2.29
C TRP A 23 -7.40 0.96 1.23
N ALA A 24 -6.72 2.09 1.45
CA ALA A 24 -5.68 2.57 0.56
C ALA A 24 -4.55 1.54 0.38
N TYR A 25 -4.13 0.89 1.47
CA TYR A 25 -3.14 -0.19 1.43
C TYR A 25 -3.60 -1.38 0.57
N VAL A 26 -4.83 -1.87 0.77
CA VAL A 26 -5.39 -2.99 0.01
C VAL A 26 -5.58 -2.63 -1.46
N ASP A 27 -6.00 -1.40 -1.75
CA ASP A 27 -6.20 -0.94 -3.13
C ASP A 27 -4.87 -0.84 -3.89
N ALA A 28 -3.85 -0.27 -3.26
CA ALA A 28 -2.50 -0.22 -3.83
C ALA A 28 -1.92 -1.63 -4.06
N LEU A 29 -2.13 -2.57 -3.13
CA LEU A 29 -1.70 -3.96 -3.30
C LEU A 29 -2.39 -4.63 -4.50
N LYS A 30 -3.69 -4.40 -4.68
CA LYS A 30 -4.43 -4.94 -5.84
C LYS A 30 -3.89 -4.38 -7.15
N THR A 31 -3.58 -3.09 -7.19
CA THR A 31 -2.99 -2.43 -8.36
C THR A 31 -1.62 -2.99 -8.67
N LEU A 32 -0.74 -3.13 -7.67
CA LEU A 32 0.57 -3.77 -7.81
C LEU A 32 0.45 -5.19 -8.41
N TYR A 33 -0.46 -6.02 -7.87
CA TYR A 33 -0.72 -7.36 -8.43
C TYR A 33 -1.27 -7.34 -9.86
N ALA A 34 -2.05 -6.33 -10.22
CA ALA A 34 -2.54 -6.18 -11.58
C ALA A 34 -1.39 -5.83 -12.54
N CYS A 35 -0.50 -4.91 -12.15
CA CYS A 35 0.69 -4.55 -12.91
C CYS A 35 1.64 -5.74 -13.08
N CYS A 36 1.92 -6.51 -12.02
CA CYS A 36 2.74 -7.73 -12.11
C CYS A 36 2.16 -8.70 -13.14
N ARG A 37 0.85 -8.98 -13.05
CA ARG A 37 0.19 -9.91 -13.97
C ARG A 37 0.12 -9.39 -15.41
N ALA A 38 0.01 -8.07 -15.59
CA ALA A 38 0.05 -7.46 -16.92
C ALA A 38 1.43 -7.66 -17.56
N LEU A 39 2.50 -7.38 -16.81
CA LEU A 39 3.88 -7.56 -17.27
C LEU A 39 4.20 -9.03 -17.56
N GLU A 40 3.79 -9.96 -16.69
CA GLU A 40 4.00 -11.40 -16.89
C GLU A 40 3.28 -11.97 -18.12
N ARG A 41 2.15 -11.36 -18.51
CA ARG A 41 1.25 -11.88 -19.56
C ARG A 41 1.28 -11.09 -20.85
N CYS A 42 1.99 -9.97 -20.94
CA CYS A 42 1.99 -9.13 -22.13
C CYS A 42 2.59 -9.84 -23.35
N GLY A 43 3.48 -10.82 -23.14
CA GLY A 43 4.11 -11.59 -24.22
C GLY A 43 5.03 -10.75 -25.12
N LEU A 44 5.35 -9.52 -24.69
CA LEU A 44 6.22 -8.61 -25.40
C LEU A 44 7.69 -8.92 -25.06
N PRO A 45 8.62 -8.74 -26.02
CA PRO A 45 10.05 -8.81 -25.74
C PRO A 45 10.48 -7.63 -24.85
N GLU A 46 11.56 -7.80 -24.09
CA GLU A 46 11.99 -6.77 -23.12
C GLU A 46 12.46 -5.47 -23.78
N GLU A 47 12.91 -5.53 -25.03
CA GLU A 47 13.31 -4.37 -25.83
C GLU A 47 12.10 -3.58 -26.36
N ASP A 48 10.88 -4.12 -26.25
CA ASP A 48 9.68 -3.44 -26.70
C ASP A 48 9.42 -2.18 -25.84
N PRO A 49 9.23 -1.00 -26.45
CA PRO A 49 8.87 0.21 -25.71
C PRO A 49 7.62 0.03 -24.82
N GLU A 50 6.65 -0.77 -25.25
CA GLU A 50 5.44 -1.05 -24.48
C GLU A 50 5.72 -1.97 -23.28
N TYR A 51 6.70 -2.87 -23.36
CA TYR A 51 7.18 -3.63 -22.19
C TYR A 51 7.78 -2.69 -21.12
N ASN A 52 8.53 -1.68 -21.55
CA ASN A 52 9.07 -0.67 -20.63
C ASN A 52 7.95 0.14 -19.94
N ASN A 53 6.89 0.49 -20.66
CA ASN A 53 5.73 1.15 -20.04
C ASN A 53 5.08 0.28 -18.95
N PHE A 54 4.98 -1.04 -19.15
CA PHE A 54 4.48 -1.95 -18.11
C PHE A 54 5.41 -2.02 -16.91
N LYS A 55 6.74 -1.98 -17.10
CA LYS A 55 7.71 -1.92 -16.01
C LYS A 55 7.62 -0.62 -15.23
N ASP A 56 7.46 0.51 -15.91
CA ASP A 56 7.31 1.81 -15.26
C ASP A 56 6.03 1.85 -14.42
N ALA A 57 4.90 1.39 -14.99
CA ALA A 57 3.64 1.28 -14.26
C ALA A 57 3.74 0.34 -13.04
N LEU A 58 4.46 -0.78 -13.17
CA LEU A 58 4.73 -1.68 -12.06
C LEU A 58 5.56 -0.99 -10.96
N SER A 59 6.60 -0.25 -11.34
CA SER A 59 7.45 0.50 -10.40
C SER A 59 6.67 1.59 -9.67
N GLU A 60 5.77 2.30 -10.36
CA GLU A 60 4.90 3.30 -9.74
C GLU A 60 3.90 2.66 -8.76
N ALA A 61 3.31 1.52 -9.14
CA ALA A 61 2.39 0.78 -8.27
C ALA A 61 3.09 0.24 -7.02
N ASP A 62 4.33 -0.23 -7.12
CA ASP A 62 5.14 -0.70 -5.98
C ASP A 62 5.45 0.45 -5.01
N SER A 63 5.85 1.61 -5.53
CA SER A 63 6.06 2.82 -4.74
C SER A 63 4.79 3.27 -4.00
N ALA A 64 3.64 3.29 -4.69
CA ALA A 64 2.36 3.63 -4.08
C ALA A 64 1.96 2.63 -2.98
N TYR A 65 2.19 1.34 -3.21
CA TYR A 65 1.95 0.28 -2.23
C TYR A 65 2.80 0.47 -0.97
N GLU A 66 4.11 0.71 -1.11
CA GLU A 66 5.00 0.91 0.04
C GLU A 66 4.63 2.17 0.84
N ILE A 67 4.24 3.26 0.18
CA ILE A 67 3.75 4.47 0.87
C ILE A 67 2.46 4.16 1.65
N ALA A 68 1.48 3.49 1.03
CA ALA A 68 0.21 3.16 1.68
C ALA A 68 0.42 2.22 2.88
N LYS A 69 1.33 1.25 2.73
CA LYS A 69 1.75 0.32 3.78
C LYS A 69 2.40 1.05 4.96
N ILE A 70 3.35 1.95 4.71
CA ILE A 70 3.99 2.77 5.74
C ILE A 70 2.96 3.58 6.52
N ASN A 71 2.03 4.24 5.82
CA ASN A 71 0.98 5.04 6.45
C ASN A 71 0.06 4.19 7.32
N TYR A 72 -0.38 3.03 6.83
CA TYR A 72 -1.20 2.10 7.61
C TYR A 72 -0.48 1.62 8.87
N TYR A 73 0.79 1.22 8.77
CA TYR A 73 1.57 0.78 9.93
C TYR A 73 1.85 1.91 10.92
N ALA A 74 2.12 3.12 10.45
CA ALA A 74 2.31 4.28 11.33
C ALA A 74 1.05 4.59 12.15
N ILE A 75 -0.14 4.46 11.54
CA ILE A 75 -1.42 4.61 12.26
C ILE A 75 -1.61 3.45 13.24
N CYS A 76 -1.34 2.21 12.84
CA CYS A 76 -1.42 1.07 13.75
C CYS A 76 -0.50 1.24 14.97
N ASP A 77 0.75 1.64 14.74
CA ASP A 77 1.71 1.89 15.81
C ASP A 77 1.21 3.01 16.74
N ARG A 78 0.68 4.11 16.21
CA ARG A 78 0.08 5.19 17.02
C ARG A 78 -1.09 4.74 17.89
N LEU A 79 -1.90 3.78 17.41
CA LEU A 79 -3.14 3.37 18.07
C LEU A 79 -2.99 2.18 19.02
N PHE A 80 -1.99 1.33 18.79
CA PHE A 80 -1.85 0.06 19.51
C PHE A 80 -0.55 -0.08 20.32
N ARG A 81 0.42 0.84 20.19
CA ARG A 81 1.63 0.91 21.03
C ARG A 81 1.58 2.10 21.99
#